data_AF-A0A2S4L7G6-F1
#
_entry.id   AF-A0A2S4L7G6-F1
#
_cell.length_a   1.000
_cell.length_b   1.000
_cell.length_c   1.000
_cell.angle_alpha   90.00
_cell.angle_beta   90.00
_cell.angle_gamma   90.00
#
_symmetry.space_group_name_H-M   'P 1'
#
loop_
_entity.id
_entity.type
_entity.pdbx_description
1 polymer ?
#
loop_
_entity_poly.entity_id
_entity_poly.type
_entity_poly.pdbx_seq_one_letter_code
_entity_poly.pdbx_strand_id
1 'polypeptide(L)'
;MLALNNAKYLENGKEMNVRGEDLMGTAKPYHTGFLGFNFVAYGNLDSTGYLDRDSWHPSLHWRILVDIGFLRDEEQDFLKETIAWKEATKTILGASSSSENDLVSAVSSKTTFRNIDERNQLVAGLKWPGIFSESKITQKGNPLDALCATLEEKMAYQEGERDLVLSNKVLDGRISDKGILVPMNPSINKPLMQELEEKHGLVFPASLLRHTY
;
A
#
# COMPACT_ATOMS: atom_id res chain seq x y z
N MET A 1 -8.03 -7.62 5.94
CA MET A 1 -6.76 -6.87 5.95
C MET A 1 -6.03 -7.10 4.62
N LEU A 2 -5.80 -6.07 3.81
CA LEU A 2 -5.17 -6.21 2.47
C LEU A 2 -3.63 -6.25 2.53
N ALA A 3 -3.05 -5.80 3.64
CA ALA A 3 -1.64 -5.47 3.75
C ALA A 3 -0.69 -6.65 4.12
N LEU A 4 -1.22 -7.83 4.41
CA LEU A 4 -0.42 -9.03 4.73
C LEU A 4 -0.64 -10.18 3.74
N ASN A 5 -1.30 -9.88 2.62
CA ASN A 5 -1.51 -10.90 1.62
C ASN A 5 -0.23 -11.11 0.82
N ASN A 6 0.09 -12.36 0.51
CA ASN A 6 1.13 -12.67 -0.46
C ASN A 6 0.81 -12.00 -1.80
N ALA A 7 1.83 -11.50 -2.48
CA ALA A 7 1.71 -11.02 -3.84
C ALA A 7 2.47 -11.92 -4.80
N LYS A 8 1.91 -12.10 -5.99
CA LYS A 8 2.51 -12.85 -7.07
C LYS A 8 2.36 -12.04 -8.34
N TYR A 9 3.43 -11.53 -8.93
CA TYR A 9 3.37 -10.60 -10.07
C TYR A 9 4.55 -10.80 -11.01
N LEU A 10 4.51 -10.21 -12.20
CA LEU A 10 5.66 -10.22 -13.11
C LEU A 10 6.44 -8.92 -13.00
N GLU A 11 7.76 -9.03 -12.90
CA GLU A 11 8.68 -7.91 -13.01
C GLU A 11 9.75 -8.27 -14.03
N ASN A 12 9.90 -7.45 -15.08
CA ASN A 12 10.83 -7.70 -16.19
C ASN A 12 10.66 -9.09 -16.85
N GLY A 13 9.41 -9.56 -16.97
CA GLY A 13 9.08 -10.88 -17.53
C GLY A 13 9.40 -12.06 -16.62
N LYS A 14 9.80 -11.82 -15.37
CA LYS A 14 10.05 -12.86 -14.37
C LYS A 14 8.98 -12.87 -13.31
N GLU A 15 8.55 -14.06 -12.92
CA GLU A 15 7.60 -14.24 -11.82
C GLU A 15 8.25 -13.91 -10.49
N MET A 16 7.60 -13.00 -9.78
CA MET A 16 7.95 -12.55 -8.45
C MET A 16 6.88 -13.09 -7.50
N ASN A 17 7.29 -13.91 -6.54
CA ASN A 17 6.46 -14.30 -5.42
C ASN A 17 6.98 -13.58 -4.18
N VAL A 18 6.13 -12.77 -3.56
CA VAL A 18 6.48 -11.93 -2.43
C VAL A 18 5.55 -12.27 -1.28
N ARG A 19 6.13 -12.63 -0.15
CA ARG A 19 5.36 -12.92 1.05
C ARG A 19 4.71 -11.63 1.56
N GLY A 20 3.55 -11.74 2.20
CA GLY A 20 2.83 -10.57 2.72
C GLY A 20 3.70 -9.66 3.61
N GLU A 21 4.57 -10.26 4.43
CA GLU A 21 5.52 -9.55 5.28
C GLU A 21 6.55 -8.73 4.46
N ASP A 22 7.00 -9.28 3.34
CA ASP A 22 8.02 -8.68 2.47
C ASP A 22 7.40 -7.75 1.41
N LEU A 23 6.08 -7.81 1.23
CA LEU A 23 5.36 -7.10 0.18
C LEU A 23 5.65 -5.62 0.21
N MET A 24 5.84 -5.15 1.43
CA MET A 24 6.10 -3.77 1.74
C MET A 24 7.48 -3.25 1.36
N GLY A 25 8.42 -4.17 1.19
CA GLY A 25 9.72 -3.89 0.63
C GLY A 25 9.75 -3.53 -0.83
N THR A 26 8.71 -3.89 -1.57
CA THR A 26 8.74 -3.86 -3.04
C THR A 26 8.35 -2.53 -3.65
N ALA A 27 7.91 -1.58 -2.83
CA ALA A 27 7.23 -0.41 -3.35
C ALA A 27 8.16 0.62 -4.02
N LYS A 28 7.69 1.18 -5.13
CA LYS A 28 8.45 2.09 -6.00
C LYS A 28 7.65 3.36 -6.30
N PRO A 29 8.28 4.52 -6.51
CA PRO A 29 7.58 5.72 -6.99
C PRO A 29 6.79 5.45 -8.28
N TYR A 30 5.59 6.02 -8.40
CA TYR A 30 4.72 5.91 -9.57
C TYR A 30 4.38 7.30 -10.11
N HIS A 31 4.99 7.65 -11.24
CA HIS A 31 4.79 8.95 -11.86
C HIS A 31 3.60 8.88 -12.82
N THR A 32 2.52 9.57 -12.47
CA THR A 32 1.26 9.59 -13.24
C THR A 32 1.21 10.71 -14.29
N GLY A 33 2.22 11.58 -14.35
CA GLY A 33 2.23 12.78 -15.21
C GLY A 33 1.49 13.99 -14.61
N PHE A 34 0.74 13.82 -13.52
CA PHE A 34 0.15 14.93 -12.77
C PHE A 34 1.23 15.65 -11.95
N LEU A 35 1.63 16.82 -12.43
CA LEU A 35 2.55 17.72 -11.73
C LEU A 35 1.91 18.17 -10.41
N GLY A 36 2.35 17.59 -9.29
CA GLY A 36 1.85 17.89 -7.95
C GLY A 36 1.68 16.68 -7.03
N PHE A 37 1.70 15.45 -7.56
CA PHE A 37 1.53 14.23 -6.76
C PHE A 37 2.77 13.33 -6.80
N ASN A 38 3.10 12.70 -5.67
CA ASN A 38 4.21 11.76 -5.54
C ASN A 38 3.69 10.38 -5.09
N PHE A 39 3.12 9.63 -6.02
CA PHE A 39 2.57 8.31 -5.75
C PHE A 39 3.67 7.25 -5.62
N VAL A 40 3.35 6.13 -4.98
CA VAL A 40 4.25 5.00 -4.72
C VAL A 40 3.44 3.69 -4.83
N ALA A 41 4.07 2.58 -5.24
CA ALA A 41 3.46 1.44 -5.95
C ALA A 41 4.05 0.00 -5.63
N TYR A 42 3.25 -1.03 -5.22
CA TYR A 42 3.54 -2.40 -4.68
C TYR A 42 2.61 -3.48 -5.25
N GLY A 43 3.00 -4.75 -5.28
CA GLY A 43 2.15 -5.82 -5.85
C GLY A 43 0.90 -6.13 -5.00
N ASN A 44 -0.30 -6.27 -5.57
CA ASN A 44 -1.47 -6.66 -4.78
C ASN A 44 -1.93 -8.07 -5.15
N LEU A 45 -1.92 -9.00 -4.18
CA LEU A 45 -2.38 -10.38 -4.37
C LEU A 45 -1.71 -11.08 -5.57
N ASP A 46 -2.31 -12.14 -6.10
CA ASP A 46 -1.85 -12.77 -7.33
C ASP A 46 -2.29 -11.98 -8.57
N SER A 47 -1.32 -11.25 -9.13
CA SER A 47 -1.34 -10.54 -10.39
C SER A 47 -0.80 -11.36 -11.58
N THR A 48 -0.37 -12.62 -11.42
CA THR A 48 0.10 -13.44 -12.56
C THR A 48 -1.03 -13.89 -13.48
N GLY A 49 -2.24 -14.04 -12.95
CA GLY A 49 -3.46 -14.20 -13.75
C GLY A 49 -3.89 -12.93 -14.49
N TYR A 50 -3.21 -11.81 -14.25
CA TYR A 50 -3.45 -10.51 -14.87
C TYR A 50 -2.49 -10.21 -16.03
N LEU A 51 -1.74 -11.22 -16.50
CA LEU A 51 -1.04 -11.17 -17.79
C LEU A 51 -1.97 -10.83 -18.97
N ASP A 52 -3.28 -11.12 -18.84
CA ASP A 52 -4.36 -10.71 -19.76
C ASP A 52 -5.17 -9.50 -19.25
N ARG A 53 -4.74 -8.82 -18.17
CA ARG A 53 -5.50 -7.72 -17.54
C ARG A 53 -4.59 -6.68 -16.88
N ASP A 54 -4.51 -5.49 -17.47
CA ASP A 54 -3.64 -4.38 -17.03
C ASP A 54 -3.80 -3.91 -15.56
N SER A 55 -2.74 -4.13 -14.77
CA SER A 55 -2.05 -3.29 -13.75
C SER A 55 -2.76 -2.54 -12.59
N TRP A 56 -2.24 -2.66 -11.34
CA TRP A 56 -2.00 -1.53 -10.39
C TRP A 56 -1.13 -1.86 -9.16
N HIS A 57 -0.64 -0.83 -8.43
CA HIS A 57 0.42 -0.88 -7.41
C HIS A 57 0.32 0.22 -6.25
N PRO A 58 0.58 -0.03 -4.92
CA PRO A 58 0.81 1.01 -3.81
C PRO A 58 2.17 1.17 -2.95
N SER A 59 2.27 1.87 -1.81
CA SER A 59 3.36 2.86 -1.49
C SER A 59 4.39 2.86 -0.26
N LEU A 60 5.67 2.41 -0.31
CA LEU A 60 6.85 2.48 0.65
C LEU A 60 6.69 2.64 2.20
N HIS A 61 5.77 3.44 2.72
CA HIS A 61 5.63 3.86 4.12
C HIS A 61 5.13 2.77 5.08
N TRP A 62 4.51 1.71 4.58
CA TRP A 62 3.87 0.66 5.40
C TRP A 62 4.80 -0.50 5.74
N ARG A 63 6.00 -0.58 5.13
CA ARG A 63 7.00 -1.61 5.47
C ARG A 63 7.49 -1.53 6.89
N ILE A 64 7.75 -0.32 7.36
CA ILE A 64 8.22 -0.13 8.72
C ILE A 64 7.21 -0.68 9.73
N LEU A 65 5.89 -0.59 9.47
CA LEU A 65 4.83 -1.12 10.34
C LEU A 65 4.83 -2.65 10.40
N VAL A 66 5.20 -3.33 9.31
CA VAL A 66 5.39 -4.78 9.31
C VAL A 66 6.59 -5.17 10.15
N ASP A 67 7.74 -4.57 9.86
CA ASP A 67 9.02 -4.90 10.52
C ASP A 67 8.94 -4.76 12.04
N ILE A 68 8.20 -3.75 12.50
CA ILE A 68 8.02 -3.47 13.93
C ILE A 68 6.85 -4.23 14.56
N GLY A 69 6.11 -5.04 13.79
CA GLY A 69 5.05 -5.92 14.30
C GLY A 69 3.69 -5.24 14.53
N PHE A 70 3.48 -4.03 14.02
CA PHE A 70 2.22 -3.29 14.19
C PHE A 70 1.09 -3.76 13.26
N LEU A 71 1.40 -4.60 12.27
CA LEU A 71 0.39 -5.21 11.39
C LEU A 71 -0.02 -6.61 11.82
N ARG A 72 0.44 -7.08 12.98
CA ARG A 72 0.07 -8.39 13.53
C ARG A 72 -1.38 -8.40 14.03
N ASP A 73 -2.10 -9.47 13.73
CA ASP A 73 -3.48 -9.70 14.17
C ASP A 73 -3.58 -10.71 15.33
N GLU A 74 -2.45 -11.21 15.84
CA GLU A 74 -2.46 -12.10 17.00
C GLU A 74 -2.88 -11.35 18.28
N GLU A 75 -3.83 -11.92 19.00
CA GLU A 75 -4.31 -11.42 20.29
C GLU A 75 -3.17 -11.31 21.31
N GLN A 76 -3.14 -10.19 22.02
CA GLN A 76 -2.21 -9.86 23.08
C GLN A 76 -2.99 -9.33 24.28
N ASP A 77 -2.84 -9.98 25.44
CA ASP A 77 -3.65 -9.63 26.61
C ASP A 77 -3.44 -8.18 27.08
N PHE A 78 -2.22 -7.64 26.92
CA PHE A 78 -1.92 -6.25 27.27
C PHE A 78 -2.65 -5.21 26.38
N LEU A 79 -3.16 -5.61 25.20
CA LEU A 79 -3.93 -4.75 24.30
C LEU A 79 -5.45 -4.82 24.53
N LYS A 80 -5.88 -5.63 25.52
CA LYS A 80 -7.26 -5.64 26.04
C LYS A 80 -7.44 -4.65 27.18
N GLU A 81 -6.35 -4.14 27.74
CA GLU A 81 -6.35 -3.14 28.81
C GLU A 81 -6.13 -1.73 28.28
N THR A 82 -6.60 -0.73 29.02
CA THR A 82 -6.42 0.68 28.64
C THR A 82 -5.04 1.14 29.12
N ILE A 83 -4.02 0.92 28.29
CA ILE A 83 -2.65 1.33 28.54
C ILE A 83 -2.23 2.51 27.66
N ALA A 84 -1.14 3.20 28.04
CA ALA A 84 -0.54 4.23 27.21
C ALA A 84 0.13 3.63 25.97
N TRP A 85 0.08 4.33 24.84
CA TRP A 85 0.69 3.93 23.58
C TRP A 85 2.18 3.62 23.73
N LYS A 86 2.94 4.43 24.47
CA LYS A 86 4.37 4.17 24.74
C LYS A 86 4.62 2.80 25.40
N GLU A 87 3.72 2.31 26.26
CA GLU A 87 3.86 1.02 26.95
C GLU A 87 3.45 -0.13 26.04
N ALA A 88 2.38 0.06 25.25
CA ALA A 88 1.99 -0.88 24.21
C ALA A 88 3.13 -1.07 23.19
N THR A 89 3.66 0.03 22.67
CA THR A 89 4.74 0.05 21.69
C THR A 89 6.03 -0.53 22.23
N LYS A 90 6.39 -0.24 23.49
CA LYS A 90 7.52 -0.90 24.16
C LYS A 90 7.38 -2.42 24.11
N THR A 91 6.19 -2.93 24.43
CA THR A 91 5.92 -4.37 24.49
C THR A 91 5.93 -5.00 23.09
N ILE A 92 5.28 -4.36 22.10
CA ILE A 92 5.26 -4.81 20.70
C ILE A 92 6.68 -4.87 20.11
N LEU A 93 7.50 -3.86 20.39
CA LEU A 93 8.88 -3.80 19.91
C LEU A 93 9.84 -4.71 20.69
N GLY A 94 9.50 -5.08 21.93
CA GLY A 94 10.47 -5.65 22.88
C GLY A 94 11.56 -4.65 23.27
N ALA A 95 11.21 -3.37 23.41
CA ALA A 95 12.14 -2.31 23.78
C ALA A 95 12.52 -2.36 25.27
N SER A 96 13.70 -1.85 25.61
CA SER A 96 14.21 -1.79 26.99
C SER A 96 13.35 -0.91 27.91
N SER A 97 12.85 0.21 27.40
CA SER A 97 11.98 1.13 28.14
C SER A 97 10.95 1.79 27.22
N SER A 98 9.99 2.51 27.82
CA SER A 98 9.00 3.32 27.12
C SER A 98 9.48 4.75 26.83
N SER A 99 10.78 5.03 27.02
CA SER A 99 11.37 6.30 26.61
C SER A 99 11.41 6.41 25.09
N GLU A 100 11.14 7.60 24.56
CA GLU A 100 11.11 7.81 23.11
C GLU A 100 12.44 7.40 22.43
N ASN A 101 13.58 7.68 23.08
CA ASN A 101 14.90 7.31 22.57
C ASN A 101 15.06 5.79 22.42
N ASP A 102 14.59 5.02 23.40
CA ASP A 102 14.67 3.56 23.36
C ASP A 102 13.69 2.97 22.34
N LEU A 103 12.48 3.52 22.22
CA LEU A 103 11.51 3.12 21.21
C LEU A 103 12.03 3.37 19.79
N VAL A 104 12.58 4.56 19.52
CA VAL A 104 13.18 4.89 18.22
C VAL A 104 14.38 3.99 17.92
N SER A 105 15.17 3.65 18.94
CA SER A 105 16.30 2.72 18.79
C SER A 105 15.82 1.30 18.46
N ALA A 106 14.76 0.84 19.11
CA ALA A 106 14.16 -0.47 18.86
C ALA A 106 13.48 -0.56 17.47
N VAL A 107 12.85 0.52 17.00
CA VAL A 107 12.38 0.61 15.61
C VAL A 107 13.57 0.52 14.66
N SER A 108 14.62 1.29 14.93
CA SER A 108 15.79 1.37 14.04
C SER A 108 16.57 0.05 13.94
N SER A 109 16.47 -0.84 14.95
CA SER A 109 17.13 -2.15 14.92
C SER A 109 16.32 -3.23 14.18
N LYS A 110 15.01 -3.00 13.96
CA LYS A 110 14.10 -3.96 13.31
C LYS A 110 13.91 -3.70 11.82
N THR A 111 14.19 -2.49 11.35
CA THR A 111 14.01 -2.10 9.95
C THR A 111 15.29 -1.59 9.32
N THR A 112 15.29 -1.47 7.99
CA THR A 112 16.40 -0.93 7.21
C THR A 112 15.98 0.35 6.52
N PHE A 113 16.87 1.35 6.56
CA PHE A 113 16.66 2.65 5.93
C PHE A 113 17.67 2.85 4.81
N ARG A 114 17.25 3.50 3.73
CA ARG A 114 18.12 3.87 2.61
C ARG A 114 19.13 4.94 3.01
N ASN A 115 18.70 5.89 3.84
CA ASN A 115 19.51 6.99 4.35
C ASN A 115 18.91 7.59 5.64
N ILE A 116 19.63 8.56 6.22
CA ILE A 116 19.24 9.22 7.47
C ILE A 116 17.96 10.06 7.33
N ASP A 117 17.73 10.67 6.16
CA ASP A 117 16.57 11.52 5.93
C ASP A 117 15.28 10.68 5.88
N GLU A 118 15.31 9.55 5.18
CA GLU A 118 14.22 8.58 5.15
C GLU A 118 13.93 8.04 6.55
N ARG A 119 14.98 7.71 7.32
CA ARG A 119 14.83 7.30 8.72
C ARG A 119 14.10 8.35 9.55
N ASN A 120 14.52 9.61 9.46
CA ASN A 120 13.91 10.71 10.20
C ASN A 120 12.44 10.93 9.77
N GLN A 121 12.15 10.87 8.47
CA GLN A 121 10.80 10.99 7.93
C GLN A 121 9.89 9.85 8.43
N LEU A 122 10.35 8.60 8.36
CA LEU A 122 9.56 7.45 8.82
C LEU A 122 9.33 7.48 10.33
N VAL A 123 10.35 7.82 11.12
CA VAL A 123 10.21 7.98 12.58
C VAL A 123 9.24 9.11 12.92
N ALA A 124 9.27 10.23 12.21
CA ALA A 124 8.28 11.30 12.38
C ALA A 124 6.86 10.82 12.01
N GLY A 125 6.73 10.04 10.94
CA GLY A 125 5.46 9.40 10.55
C GLY A 125 4.92 8.44 11.61
N LEU A 126 5.78 7.70 12.32
CA LEU A 126 5.39 6.86 13.46
C LEU A 126 4.98 7.68 14.69
N LYS A 127 5.58 8.86 14.90
CA LYS A 127 5.24 9.75 16.03
C LYS A 127 3.88 10.43 15.85
N TRP A 128 3.51 10.79 14.62
CA TRP A 128 2.25 11.47 14.30
C TRP A 128 0.97 10.77 14.82
N PRO A 129 0.78 9.44 14.64
CA PRO A 129 -0.35 8.73 15.23
C PRO A 129 -0.27 8.67 16.77
N GLY A 130 0.86 9.02 17.37
CA GLY A 130 1.01 9.09 18.82
C GLY A 130 1.45 7.78 19.47
N ILE A 131 1.98 6.82 18.72
CA ILE A 131 2.35 5.49 19.25
C ILE A 131 3.51 5.54 20.27
N PHE A 132 4.25 6.65 20.36
CA PHE A 132 5.27 6.88 21.40
C PHE A 132 4.78 7.76 22.56
N SER A 133 3.49 8.11 22.60
CA SER A 133 2.94 9.07 23.56
C SER A 133 2.27 8.41 24.77
N GLU A 134 1.87 9.25 25.74
CA GLU A 134 1.04 8.86 26.89
C GLU A 134 -0.44 8.62 26.51
N SER A 135 -0.82 8.89 25.27
CA SER A 135 -2.20 8.72 24.81
C SER A 135 -2.62 7.26 24.97
N LYS A 136 -3.84 7.03 25.43
CA LYS A 136 -4.33 5.69 25.70
C LYS A 136 -4.68 4.97 24.40
N ILE A 137 -4.42 3.67 24.34
CA ILE A 137 -4.85 2.83 23.22
C ILE A 137 -6.36 2.59 23.27
N THR A 138 -6.96 2.34 22.10
CA THR A 138 -8.28 1.72 22.03
C THR A 138 -8.11 0.20 22.18
N GLN A 139 -8.84 -0.41 23.11
CA GLN A 139 -8.76 -1.83 23.41
C GLN A 139 -9.32 -2.65 22.25
N LYS A 140 -8.42 -3.26 21.47
CA LYS A 140 -8.77 -4.02 20.27
C LYS A 140 -8.14 -5.41 20.22
N GLY A 141 -7.43 -5.82 21.27
CA GLY A 141 -6.91 -7.18 21.41
C GLY A 141 -5.61 -7.44 20.66
N ASN A 142 -5.41 -6.86 19.46
CA ASN A 142 -4.19 -7.04 18.67
C ASN A 142 -3.57 -5.71 18.20
N PRO A 143 -2.27 -5.69 17.84
CA PRO A 143 -1.56 -4.47 17.43
C PRO A 143 -2.18 -3.76 16.23
N LEU A 144 -2.61 -4.52 15.22
CA LEU A 144 -3.22 -3.99 14.01
C LEU A 144 -4.47 -3.19 14.33
N ASP A 145 -5.43 -3.81 15.00
CA ASP A 145 -6.74 -3.20 15.22
C ASP A 145 -6.63 -2.01 16.18
N ALA A 146 -5.70 -2.07 17.15
CA ALA A 146 -5.42 -0.93 18.02
C ALA A 146 -4.85 0.27 17.24
N LEU A 147 -3.94 0.01 16.28
CA LEU A 147 -3.42 1.05 15.39
C LEU A 147 -4.52 1.58 14.46
N CYS A 148 -5.32 0.70 13.84
CA CYS A 148 -6.43 1.08 12.97
C CYS A 148 -7.41 2.00 13.69
N ALA A 149 -7.80 1.69 14.92
CA ALA A 149 -8.67 2.55 15.72
C ALA A 149 -8.10 3.97 15.91
N THR A 150 -6.78 4.07 16.12
CA THR A 150 -6.11 5.37 16.26
C THR A 150 -6.03 6.13 14.93
N LEU A 151 -5.82 5.42 13.82
CA LEU A 151 -5.80 6.01 12.49
C LEU A 151 -7.19 6.45 12.05
N GLU A 152 -8.23 5.67 12.33
CA GLU A 152 -9.63 6.02 12.06
C GLU A 152 -10.03 7.34 12.74
N GLU A 153 -9.60 7.55 13.99
CA GLU A 153 -9.83 8.80 14.71
C GLU A 153 -9.06 9.98 14.08
N LYS A 154 -7.80 9.77 13.70
CA LYS A 154 -6.90 10.84 13.23
C LYS A 154 -6.97 11.15 11.74
N MET A 155 -7.43 10.20 10.92
CA MET A 155 -7.48 10.30 9.46
C MET A 155 -8.91 10.43 8.93
N ALA A 156 -9.89 10.65 9.81
CA ALA A 156 -11.25 10.98 9.39
C ALA A 156 -11.27 12.35 8.71
N TYR A 157 -11.93 12.40 7.54
CA TYR A 157 -12.21 13.65 6.85
C TYR A 157 -12.95 14.62 7.78
N GLN A 158 -12.46 15.85 7.85
CA GLN A 158 -13.08 16.95 8.58
C GLN A 158 -14.05 17.73 7.68
N GLU A 159 -14.91 18.54 8.30
CA GLU A 159 -15.83 19.42 7.59
C GLU A 159 -15.06 20.34 6.62
N GLY A 160 -15.43 20.29 5.33
CA GLY A 160 -14.78 21.06 4.27
C GLY A 160 -13.62 20.34 3.56
N GLU A 161 -13.16 19.19 4.06
CA GLU A 161 -12.20 18.36 3.34
C GLU A 161 -12.88 17.57 2.21
N ARG A 162 -12.10 17.19 1.19
CA ARG A 162 -12.59 16.46 0.02
C ARG A 162 -11.69 15.26 -0.24
N ASP A 163 -12.33 14.14 -0.54
CA ASP A 163 -11.63 12.94 -1.00
C ASP A 163 -11.14 13.12 -2.46
N LEU A 164 -10.07 12.42 -2.81
CA LEU A 164 -9.53 12.34 -4.16
C LEU A 164 -9.46 10.88 -4.58
N VAL A 165 -10.43 10.47 -5.41
CA VAL A 165 -10.34 9.21 -6.13
C VAL A 165 -9.61 9.45 -7.45
N LEU A 166 -8.33 9.13 -7.49
CA LEU A 166 -7.58 9.11 -8.74
C LEU A 166 -7.62 7.69 -9.31
N SER A 167 -8.55 7.46 -10.23
CA SER A 167 -8.56 6.28 -11.08
C SER A 167 -8.15 6.71 -12.49
N ASN A 168 -6.92 6.41 -12.89
CA ASN A 168 -6.53 6.60 -14.27
C ASN A 168 -7.11 5.46 -15.12
N LYS A 169 -8.25 5.70 -15.75
CA LYS A 169 -8.84 4.86 -16.80
C LYS A 169 -9.14 5.75 -18.00
N VAL A 170 -8.47 5.54 -19.12
CA VAL A 170 -8.75 6.27 -20.38
C VAL A 170 -9.88 5.54 -21.11
N LEU A 171 -11.09 6.12 -21.15
CA LEU A 171 -12.23 5.58 -21.88
C LEU A 171 -13.10 6.73 -22.45
N ASP A 172 -12.86 7.12 -23.70
CA ASP A 172 -13.39 8.33 -24.37
C ASP A 172 -14.79 8.15 -24.99
N GLY A 173 -15.71 7.44 -24.32
CA GLY A 173 -17.11 7.31 -24.77
C GLY A 173 -17.34 6.47 -26.05
N ARG A 174 -16.32 5.77 -26.55
CA ARG A 174 -16.38 4.89 -27.72
C ARG A 174 -17.07 3.54 -27.48
N ILE A 175 -17.51 3.27 -26.25
CA ILE A 175 -18.17 2.03 -25.85
C ILE A 175 -19.61 2.38 -25.47
N SER A 176 -20.55 2.00 -26.33
CA SER A 176 -21.97 2.36 -26.23
C SER A 176 -22.85 1.27 -25.63
N ASP A 177 -22.28 0.11 -25.30
CA ASP A 177 -23.04 -1.02 -24.78
C ASP A 177 -23.54 -0.73 -23.35
N LYS A 178 -24.73 -1.22 -23.02
CA LYS A 178 -25.34 -1.04 -21.69
C LYS A 178 -25.20 -2.34 -20.87
N GLY A 179 -24.75 -2.21 -19.63
CA GLY A 179 -24.56 -3.33 -18.70
C GLY A 179 -23.21 -3.27 -17.99
N ILE A 180 -22.87 -4.31 -17.21
CA ILE A 180 -21.51 -4.47 -16.67
C ILE A 180 -20.62 -4.99 -17.80
N LEU A 181 -19.79 -4.11 -18.35
CA LEU A 181 -18.88 -4.44 -19.44
C LEU A 181 -17.47 -4.67 -18.91
N VAL A 182 -16.85 -5.73 -19.39
CA VAL A 182 -15.44 -6.05 -19.15
C VAL A 182 -14.75 -6.02 -20.51
N PRO A 183 -13.58 -5.38 -20.67
CA PRO A 183 -12.91 -5.21 -21.96
C PRO A 183 -12.22 -6.51 -22.43
N MET A 184 -13.02 -7.58 -22.58
CA MET A 184 -12.59 -8.90 -23.04
C MET A 184 -12.98 -9.14 -24.51
N ASN A 185 -13.59 -8.15 -25.18
CA ASN A 185 -14.16 -8.29 -26.52
C ASN A 185 -13.44 -7.34 -27.51
N PRO A 186 -13.06 -7.80 -28.72
CA PRO A 186 -12.47 -6.97 -29.77
C PRO A 186 -13.26 -5.69 -30.11
N SER A 187 -14.58 -5.69 -29.91
CA SER A 187 -15.44 -4.50 -30.11
C SER A 187 -15.13 -3.35 -29.15
N ILE A 188 -14.59 -3.66 -27.95
CA ILE A 188 -14.11 -2.69 -26.98
C ILE A 188 -12.61 -2.40 -27.20
N ASN A 189 -11.82 -3.43 -27.48
CA ASN A 189 -10.36 -3.32 -27.48
C ASN A 189 -9.79 -2.64 -28.74
N LYS A 190 -10.40 -2.83 -29.92
CA LYS A 190 -9.93 -2.22 -31.17
C LYS A 190 -10.05 -0.69 -31.20
N PRO A 191 -11.19 -0.07 -30.82
CA PRO A 191 -11.31 1.39 -30.76
C PRO A 191 -10.35 2.05 -29.76
N LEU A 192 -9.99 1.34 -28.68
CA LEU A 192 -9.03 1.75 -27.67
C LEU A 192 -7.59 1.73 -28.18
N MET A 193 -7.17 0.61 -28.80
CA MET A 193 -5.81 0.49 -29.37
C MET A 193 -5.57 1.53 -30.47
N GLN A 194 -6.57 1.77 -31.31
CA GLN A 194 -6.49 2.78 -32.36
C GLN A 194 -6.35 4.20 -31.79
N GLU A 195 -7.04 4.51 -30.68
CA GLU A 195 -6.88 5.81 -30.01
C GLU A 195 -5.48 6.03 -29.44
N LEU A 196 -4.92 4.98 -28.82
CA LEU A 196 -3.59 5.00 -28.22
C LEU A 196 -2.49 5.16 -29.28
N GLU A 197 -2.66 4.54 -30.44
CA GLU A 197 -1.77 4.70 -31.58
C GLU A 197 -1.86 6.12 -32.18
N GLU A 198 -3.08 6.61 -32.43
CA GLU A 198 -3.31 7.89 -33.12
C GLU A 198 -2.99 9.13 -32.26
N LYS A 199 -3.41 9.15 -30.98
CA LYS A 199 -3.25 10.33 -30.11
C LYS A 199 -1.95 10.33 -29.31
N HIS A 200 -1.40 9.15 -29.03
CA HIS A 200 -0.27 8.99 -28.12
C HIS A 200 0.93 8.30 -28.76
N GLY A 201 0.83 7.89 -30.04
CA GLY A 201 1.93 7.26 -30.77
C GLY A 201 2.31 5.87 -30.26
N LEU A 202 1.43 5.24 -29.47
CA LEU A 202 1.68 3.95 -28.83
C LEU A 202 1.22 2.82 -29.76
N VAL A 203 2.17 2.24 -30.49
CA VAL A 203 1.94 1.10 -31.39
C VAL A 203 2.24 -0.20 -30.66
N PHE A 204 1.28 -1.12 -30.60
CA PHE A 204 1.47 -2.44 -30.03
C PHE A 204 1.82 -3.45 -31.15
N PRO A 205 3.01 -4.08 -31.14
CA PRO A 205 3.43 -4.98 -32.20
C PRO A 205 2.56 -6.25 -32.24
N ALA A 206 2.18 -6.66 -33.46
CA ALA A 206 1.28 -7.79 -33.74
C ALA A 206 1.77 -9.16 -33.22
N SER A 207 2.96 -9.26 -32.63
CA SER A 207 3.47 -10.48 -31.99
C SER A 207 2.71 -10.85 -30.71
N LEU A 208 1.91 -9.94 -30.14
CA LEU A 208 0.99 -10.21 -29.02
C LEU A 208 -0.33 -10.89 -29.46
N LEU A 209 -0.54 -11.14 -30.75
CA LEU A 209 -1.77 -11.76 -31.28
C LEU A 209 -1.64 -13.25 -31.61
N ARG A 210 -0.49 -13.88 -31.33
CA ARG A 210 -0.32 -15.32 -31.55
C ARG A 210 -0.21 -16.04 -30.23
N HIS A 211 -1.34 -16.30 -29.59
CA HIS A 211 -1.63 -17.56 -28.91
C HIS A 211 -3.08 -17.54 -28.44
N THR A 212 -3.99 -17.76 -29.39
CA THR A 212 -5.35 -18.21 -29.13
C THR A 212 -5.50 -19.55 -29.82
N TYR A 213 -5.40 -20.64 -29.05
CA TYR A 213 -6.47 -21.61 -28.77
C TYR A 213 -6.00 -22.54 -27.64
#